data_AF-A0A7J7DLA4-F1
#
_entry.id   AF-A0A7J7DLA4-F1
#
_cell.length_a   1.000
_cell.length_b   1.000
_cell.length_c   1.000
_cell.angle_alpha   90.00
_cell.angle_beta   90.00
_cell.angle_gamma   90.00
#
_symmetry.space_group_name_H-M   'P 1'
#
loop_
_entity.id
_entity.type
_entity.pdbx_description
1 polymer ?
#
loop_
_entity_poly.entity_id
_entity_poly.type
_entity_poly.pdbx_seq_one_letter_code
_entity_poly.pdbx_strand_id
1 'polypeptide(L)'
;MGMTEDFETSLQVLRGFDADISIEVNEIKRSVASTSKRTTIRFAELKRRRYWFPLMIGIGLLMLQQLSGINGVLFYSSTIFEAAGISSSNVATFGVGAIQVIATGVATWLVDKTGRRLLLIVSSSGMTFSLLIVAIAFYIKGFTSVDSSLYSILGIISVVGVVGMVISFSLGLGPIPWLIMSEVPIVYYFVTF
;
A
#
# COMPACT_ATOMS: atom_id res chain seq x y z
N MET A 1 26.24 25.73 -19.45
CA MET A 1 25.88 25.48 -20.86
C MET A 1 25.89 23.98 -21.19
N GLY A 2 26.89 23.18 -20.77
CA GLY A 2 26.93 21.73 -21.08
C GLY A 2 25.76 20.87 -20.57
N MET A 3 25.27 21.06 -19.33
CA MET A 3 24.21 20.18 -18.78
C MET A 3 22.87 20.24 -19.52
N THR A 4 22.63 21.29 -20.32
CA THR A 4 21.38 21.43 -21.07
C THR A 4 21.42 20.65 -22.38
N GLU A 5 22.60 20.56 -23.00
CA GLU A 5 22.85 19.76 -24.20
C GLU A 5 22.86 18.26 -23.86
N ASP A 6 23.45 17.87 -22.73
CA ASP A 6 23.44 16.48 -22.24
C ASP A 6 22.01 15.98 -21.95
N PHE A 7 21.16 16.87 -21.43
CA PHE A 7 19.74 16.60 -21.16
C PHE A 7 18.95 16.37 -22.45
N GLU A 8 19.11 17.24 -23.44
CA GLU A 8 18.44 17.12 -24.74
C GLU A 8 18.88 15.86 -25.49
N THR A 9 20.18 15.56 -25.47
CA THR A 9 20.75 14.35 -26.08
C THR A 9 20.19 13.08 -25.43
N SER A 10 20.09 13.06 -24.09
CA SER A 10 19.51 11.93 -23.36
C SER A 10 18.01 11.74 -23.65
N LEU A 11 17.26 12.83 -23.80
CA LEU A 11 15.83 12.77 -24.17
C LEU A 11 15.64 12.22 -25.58
N GLN A 12 16.48 12.62 -26.53
CA GLN A 12 16.48 12.14 -27.91
C GLN A 12 16.77 10.64 -27.98
N VAL A 13 17.71 10.14 -27.18
CA VAL A 13 18.00 8.70 -27.07
C VAL A 13 16.80 7.94 -26.52
N LEU A 14 16.07 8.51 -25.55
CA LEU A 14 14.93 7.84 -24.90
C LEU A 14 13.65 7.80 -25.76
N ARG A 15 13.39 8.86 -26.53
CA ARG A 15 12.19 9.01 -27.39
C ARG A 15 12.40 8.48 -28.81
N GLY A 16 13.65 8.35 -29.24
CA GLY A 16 14.03 8.01 -30.61
C GLY A 16 14.57 9.24 -31.36
N PHE A 17 15.60 9.02 -32.18
CA PHE A 17 16.36 10.09 -32.84
C PHE A 17 15.54 10.97 -33.80
N ASP A 18 14.42 10.46 -34.33
CA ASP A 18 13.51 11.19 -35.23
C ASP A 18 12.32 11.86 -34.53
N ALA A 19 12.20 11.72 -33.20
CA ALA A 19 11.10 12.30 -32.45
C ALA A 19 11.35 13.78 -32.13
N ASP A 20 10.35 14.63 -32.39
CA ASP A 20 10.41 16.03 -32.00
C ASP A 20 10.28 16.19 -30.48
N ILE A 21 11.43 16.28 -29.81
CA ILE A 21 11.55 16.48 -28.36
C ILE A 21 11.41 17.96 -27.95
N SER A 22 11.29 18.90 -28.90
CA SER A 22 11.35 20.34 -28.62
C SER A 22 10.24 20.79 -27.67
N ILE A 23 9.05 20.19 -27.79
CA ILE A 23 7.89 20.48 -26.94
C ILE A 23 8.14 19.98 -25.52
N GLU A 24 8.58 18.73 -25.38
CA GLU A 24 8.82 18.07 -24.08
C GLU A 24 10.00 18.71 -23.34
N VAL A 25 11.08 19.06 -24.05
CA VAL A 25 12.21 19.83 -23.51
C VAL A 25 11.74 21.17 -22.95
N ASN A 26 10.88 21.88 -23.69
CA ASN A 26 10.39 23.19 -23.26
C ASN A 26 9.43 23.07 -22.07
N GLU A 27 8.62 22.00 -22.02
CA GLU A 27 7.74 21.69 -20.89
C GLU A 27 8.54 21.31 -19.63
N ILE A 28 9.57 20.47 -19.76
CA ILE A 28 10.46 20.10 -18.66
C ILE A 28 11.26 21.32 -18.19
N LYS A 29 11.82 22.13 -19.10
CA LYS A 29 12.52 23.38 -18.73
C LYS A 29 11.59 24.34 -17.98
N ARG A 30 10.33 24.48 -18.42
CA ARG A 30 9.31 25.26 -17.69
C ARG A 30 8.99 24.66 -16.33
N SER A 31 8.83 23.33 -16.24
CA SER A 31 8.57 22.62 -14.99
C SER A 31 9.74 22.78 -14.00
N VAL A 32 10.98 22.69 -14.46
CA VAL A 32 12.21 22.90 -13.67
C VAL A 32 12.36 24.37 -13.26
N ALA A 33 12.11 25.32 -14.15
CA ALA A 33 12.14 26.75 -13.80
C ALA A 33 11.04 27.11 -12.79
N SER A 34 9.87 26.49 -12.89
CA SER A 34 8.80 26.62 -11.90
C SER A 34 9.17 25.92 -10.58
N THR A 35 9.88 24.79 -10.63
CA THR A 35 10.35 24.03 -9.47
C THR A 35 11.51 24.72 -8.76
N SER A 36 12.39 25.42 -9.46
CA SER A 36 13.48 26.20 -8.89
C SER A 36 12.96 27.44 -8.14
N LYS A 37 11.79 27.97 -8.52
CA LYS A 37 11.04 28.98 -7.74
C LYS A 37 10.17 28.36 -6.63
N ARG A 38 9.81 27.07 -6.73
CA ARG A 38 9.12 26.32 -5.66
C ARG A 38 10.17 25.94 -4.62
N THR A 39 10.40 26.88 -3.72
CA THR A 39 11.24 26.72 -2.54
C THR A 39 11.04 25.33 -1.95
N THR A 40 12.13 24.58 -1.77
CA THR A 40 12.20 23.37 -0.95
C THR A 40 11.26 23.56 0.23
N ILE A 41 10.17 22.79 0.31
CA ILE A 41 9.14 22.96 1.35
C ILE A 41 9.87 22.89 2.69
N ARG A 42 10.08 24.05 3.32
CA ARG A 42 10.74 24.11 4.62
C ARG A 42 9.79 23.41 5.58
N PHE A 43 10.31 22.53 6.44
CA PHE A 43 9.52 21.87 7.49
C PHE A 43 8.71 22.87 8.35
N ALA A 44 9.15 24.13 8.40
CA ALA A 44 8.42 25.24 9.04
C ALA A 44 7.13 25.67 8.31
N GLU A 45 7.02 25.53 6.98
CA GLU A 45 5.79 25.85 6.24
C GLU A 45 4.70 24.79 6.42
N LEU A 46 5.08 23.52 6.64
CA LEU A 46 4.14 22.43 6.99
C LEU A 46 3.39 22.67 8.31
N LYS A 47 3.88 23.59 9.16
CA LYS A 47 3.24 23.99 10.42
C LYS A 47 2.10 25.01 10.22
N ARG A 48 1.86 25.50 8.99
CA ARG A 48 0.65 26.29 8.70
C ARG A 48 -0.57 25.36 8.83
N ARG A 49 -1.60 25.83 9.55
CA ARG A 49 -2.85 25.13 9.89
C ARG A 49 -3.54 24.42 8.71
N ARG A 50 -3.25 24.88 7.48
CA ARG A 50 -3.80 24.37 6.23
C ARG A 50 -3.09 23.12 5.68
N TYR A 51 -1.84 22.82 6.05
CA TYR A 51 -1.10 21.60 5.64
C TYR A 51 -1.12 20.49 6.68
N TRP A 52 -1.39 20.83 7.94
CA TRP A 52 -1.27 19.88 9.05
C TRP A 52 -2.38 18.82 9.07
N PHE A 53 -3.60 19.17 8.62
CA PHE A 53 -4.75 18.25 8.67
C PHE A 53 -4.63 17.06 7.70
N PRO A 54 -4.33 17.24 6.39
CA PRO A 54 -4.16 16.11 5.47
C PRO A 54 -2.91 15.28 5.80
N LEU A 55 -1.85 15.94 6.27
CA LEU A 55 -0.60 15.30 6.66
C LEU A 55 -0.79 14.44 7.92
N MET A 56 -1.56 14.92 8.89
CA MET A 56 -1.95 14.13 10.07
C MET A 56 -2.82 12.93 9.69
N ILE A 57 -3.73 13.06 8.72
CA ILE A 57 -4.52 11.92 8.22
C ILE A 57 -3.61 10.90 7.52
N GLY A 58 -2.68 11.34 6.66
CA GLY A 58 -1.72 10.46 5.98
C GLY A 58 -0.81 9.71 6.97
N ILE A 59 -0.23 10.43 7.93
CA ILE A 59 0.59 9.83 9.00
C ILE A 59 -0.24 8.89 9.87
N GLY A 60 -1.46 9.30 10.27
CA GLY A 60 -2.35 8.46 11.06
C GLY A 60 -2.72 7.17 10.33
N LEU A 61 -3.00 7.25 9.02
CA LEU A 61 -3.26 6.07 8.19
C LEU A 61 -2.03 5.17 8.06
N LEU A 62 -0.83 5.71 7.90
CA LEU A 62 0.42 4.94 7.88
C LEU A 62 0.69 4.26 9.24
N MET A 63 0.39 4.93 10.35
CA MET A 63 0.49 4.31 11.68
C MET A 63 -0.54 3.19 11.85
N LEU A 64 -1.79 3.40 11.47
CA LEU A 64 -2.83 2.37 11.47
C LEU A 64 -2.47 1.19 10.56
N GLN A 65 -1.79 1.47 9.45
CA GLN A 65 -1.28 0.46 8.54
C GLN A 65 -0.31 -0.49 9.25
N GLN A 66 0.67 0.07 9.97
CA GLN A 66 1.66 -0.72 10.73
C GLN A 66 1.02 -1.42 11.94
N LEU A 67 0.13 -0.74 12.65
CA LEU A 67 -0.59 -1.29 13.80
C LEU A 67 -1.55 -2.43 13.42
N SER A 68 -1.94 -2.55 12.15
CA SER A 68 -2.72 -3.71 11.70
C SER A 68 -1.96 -5.03 11.88
N GLY A 69 -0.62 -5.00 11.99
CA GLY A 69 0.19 -6.20 12.16
C GLY A 69 0.44 -6.96 10.86
N ILE A 70 0.17 -6.35 9.70
CA ILE A 70 0.37 -6.96 8.38
C ILE A 70 1.79 -7.51 8.19
N ASN A 71 2.82 -6.81 8.72
CA ASN A 71 4.20 -7.27 8.63
C ASN A 71 4.41 -8.57 9.42
N GLY A 72 3.78 -8.68 10.60
CA GLY A 72 3.82 -9.92 11.38
C GLY A 72 3.17 -11.07 10.63
N VAL A 73 2.01 -10.83 10.01
CA VAL A 73 1.35 -11.84 9.18
C VAL A 73 2.21 -12.26 7.99
N LEU A 74 2.86 -11.31 7.30
CA LEU A 74 3.75 -11.61 6.18
C LEU A 74 4.96 -12.43 6.62
N PHE A 75 5.61 -12.08 7.74
CA PHE A 75 6.75 -12.83 8.27
C PHE A 75 6.38 -14.23 8.75
N TYR A 76 5.23 -14.39 9.40
CA TYR A 76 4.75 -15.68 9.90
C TYR A 76 3.87 -16.45 8.90
N SER A 77 3.64 -15.91 7.70
CA SER A 77 2.78 -16.53 6.69
C SER A 77 3.27 -17.94 6.34
N SER A 78 4.57 -18.13 6.15
CA SER A 78 5.16 -19.45 5.89
C SER A 78 4.86 -20.45 7.00
N THR A 79 5.00 -20.05 8.27
CA THR A 79 4.70 -20.89 9.44
C THR A 79 3.21 -21.17 9.57
N ILE A 80 2.36 -20.21 9.20
CA ILE A 80 0.90 -20.35 9.18
C ILE A 80 0.46 -21.36 8.11
N PHE A 81 1.05 -21.32 6.92
CA PHE A 81 0.78 -22.28 5.85
C PHE A 81 1.36 -23.67 6.15
N GLU A 82 2.50 -23.74 6.83
CA GLU A 82 3.07 -25.00 7.32
C GLU A 82 2.17 -25.63 8.39
N ALA A 83 1.64 -24.83 9.33
CA ALA A 83 0.66 -25.26 10.31
C ALA A 83 -0.69 -25.69 9.69
N ALA A 84 -1.01 -25.23 8.48
CA ALA A 84 -2.18 -25.65 7.70
C ALA A 84 -1.98 -26.99 6.95
N GLY A 85 -0.80 -27.63 7.08
CA GLY A 85 -0.54 -28.96 6.55
C GLY A 85 0.19 -28.99 5.20
N ILE A 86 0.73 -27.86 4.72
CA ILE A 86 1.54 -27.82 3.50
C ILE A 86 2.99 -28.18 3.88
N SER A 87 3.31 -29.46 3.80
CA SER A 87 4.56 -30.08 4.28
C SER A 87 5.81 -29.81 3.43
N SER A 88 5.69 -29.06 2.32
CA SER A 88 6.81 -28.71 1.44
C SER A 88 7.16 -27.22 1.55
N SER A 89 8.09 -26.88 2.45
CA SER A 89 8.55 -25.51 2.78
C SER A 89 8.92 -24.66 1.53
N ASN A 90 9.52 -25.28 0.50
CA ASN A 90 9.85 -24.58 -0.75
C ASN A 90 8.61 -24.20 -1.58
N VAL A 91 7.62 -25.09 -1.66
CA VAL A 91 6.37 -24.83 -2.42
C VAL A 91 5.48 -23.86 -1.65
N ALA A 92 5.49 -23.92 -0.31
CA ALA A 92 4.77 -22.97 0.53
C ALA A 92 5.31 -21.55 0.36
N THR A 93 6.63 -21.35 0.40
CA THR A 93 7.26 -20.04 0.20
C THR A 93 6.97 -19.47 -1.20
N PHE A 94 7.06 -20.31 -2.24
CA PHE A 94 6.69 -19.91 -3.60
C PHE A 94 5.19 -19.57 -3.71
N GLY A 95 4.33 -20.35 -3.07
CA GLY A 95 2.88 -20.12 -3.01
C GLY A 95 2.52 -18.80 -2.32
N VAL A 96 3.17 -18.48 -1.20
CA VAL A 96 3.00 -17.18 -0.52
C VAL A 96 3.38 -16.03 -1.46
N GLY A 97 4.53 -16.11 -2.12
CA GLY A 97 4.97 -15.11 -3.08
C GLY A 97 3.98 -14.93 -4.24
N ALA A 98 3.48 -16.04 -4.80
CA ALA A 98 2.49 -16.01 -5.88
C ALA A 98 1.15 -15.40 -5.43
N ILE A 99 0.64 -15.79 -4.25
CA ILE A 99 -0.58 -15.22 -3.67
C ILE A 99 -0.38 -13.72 -3.41
N GLN A 100 0.79 -13.30 -2.93
CA GLN A 100 1.09 -11.90 -2.69
C GLN A 100 1.09 -11.08 -3.97
N VAL A 101 1.68 -11.60 -5.05
CA VAL A 101 1.67 -10.94 -6.38
C VAL A 101 0.24 -10.85 -6.91
N ILE A 102 -0.54 -11.93 -6.85
CA ILE A 102 -1.93 -11.95 -7.32
C ILE A 102 -2.79 -10.98 -6.50
N ALA A 103 -2.69 -11.02 -5.18
CA ALA A 103 -3.41 -10.14 -4.27
C ALA A 103 -3.05 -8.67 -4.51
N THR A 104 -1.76 -8.38 -4.75
CA THR A 104 -1.30 -7.02 -5.08
C THR A 104 -1.85 -6.57 -6.43
N GLY A 105 -1.85 -7.44 -7.45
CA GLY A 105 -2.41 -7.13 -8.77
C GLY A 105 -3.91 -6.82 -8.72
N VAL A 106 -4.68 -7.65 -8.00
CA VAL A 106 -6.12 -7.43 -7.77
C VAL A 106 -6.36 -6.14 -6.99
N ALA A 107 -5.56 -5.87 -5.97
CA ALA A 107 -5.64 -4.64 -5.19
C ALA A 107 -5.42 -3.39 -6.06
N THR A 108 -4.34 -3.38 -6.87
CA THR A 108 -4.05 -2.27 -7.79
C THR A 108 -5.19 -2.05 -8.78
N TRP A 109 -5.71 -3.11 -9.40
CA TRP A 109 -6.82 -3.00 -10.34
C TRP A 109 -8.11 -2.48 -9.68
N LEU A 110 -8.40 -2.89 -8.44
CA LEU A 110 -9.61 -2.49 -7.74
C LEU A 110 -9.57 -1.03 -7.27
N VAL A 111 -8.38 -0.53 -6.92
CA VAL A 111 -8.14 0.87 -6.54
C VAL A 111 -8.55 1.83 -7.66
N ASP A 112 -8.23 1.50 -8.90
CA ASP A 112 -8.54 2.35 -10.05
C ASP A 112 -10.05 2.47 -10.31
N LYS A 113 -10.85 1.49 -9.84
CA LYS A 113 -12.29 1.40 -10.14
C LYS A 113 -13.23 2.00 -9.09
N THR A 114 -12.88 1.94 -7.80
CA THR A 114 -13.91 2.00 -6.74
C THR A 114 -13.83 3.23 -5.84
N GLY A 115 -12.86 4.12 -6.07
CA GLY A 115 -12.75 5.41 -5.36
C GLY A 115 -12.19 5.29 -3.94
N ARG A 116 -11.28 6.20 -3.60
CA ARG A 116 -10.38 6.11 -2.42
C ARG A 116 -11.12 6.02 -1.08
N ARG A 117 -12.19 6.79 -0.88
CA ARG A 117 -12.92 6.82 0.40
C ARG A 117 -13.74 5.55 0.63
N LEU A 118 -14.34 5.01 -0.42
CA LEU A 118 -15.16 3.80 -0.34
C LEU A 118 -14.27 2.57 -0.10
N LEU A 119 -13.12 2.47 -0.78
CA LEU A 119 -12.14 1.42 -0.52
C LEU A 119 -11.71 1.38 0.95
N LEU A 120 -11.42 2.54 1.57
CA LEU A 120 -11.00 2.59 2.98
C LEU A 120 -12.08 2.05 3.93
N ILE A 121 -13.36 2.34 3.66
CA ILE A 121 -14.47 1.89 4.51
C ILE A 121 -14.75 0.39 4.30
N VAL A 122 -14.70 -0.08 3.06
CA VAL A 122 -14.91 -1.50 2.72
C VAL A 122 -13.75 -2.35 3.24
N SER A 123 -12.50 -1.89 3.06
CA SER A 123 -11.33 -2.60 3.60
C SER A 123 -11.31 -2.63 5.12
N SER A 124 -11.62 -1.51 5.79
CA SER A 124 -11.64 -1.47 7.26
C SER A 124 -12.72 -2.38 7.83
N SER A 125 -13.92 -2.38 7.26
CA SER A 125 -15.00 -3.29 7.68
C SER A 125 -14.66 -4.76 7.45
N GLY A 126 -14.07 -5.09 6.30
CA GLY A 126 -13.58 -6.45 6.00
C GLY A 126 -12.48 -6.91 6.97
N MET A 127 -11.55 -6.02 7.33
CA MET A 127 -10.53 -6.28 8.34
C MET A 127 -11.12 -6.48 9.73
N THR A 128 -12.07 -5.64 10.15
CA THR A 128 -12.75 -5.80 11.44
C THR A 128 -13.46 -7.15 11.54
N PHE A 129 -14.19 -7.55 10.50
CA PHE A 129 -14.88 -8.84 10.48
C PHE A 129 -13.91 -10.02 10.52
N SER A 130 -12.83 -9.93 9.74
CA SER A 130 -11.79 -10.97 9.69
C SER A 130 -11.06 -11.11 11.02
N LEU A 131 -10.69 -10.00 11.66
CA LEU A 131 -10.05 -10.00 12.99
C LEU A 131 -11.00 -10.49 14.08
N LEU A 132 -12.30 -10.21 13.96
CA LEU A 132 -13.30 -10.69 14.91
C LEU A 132 -13.45 -12.22 14.83
N ILE A 133 -13.43 -12.80 13.63
CA ILE A 133 -13.38 -14.26 13.44
C ILE A 133 -12.13 -14.84 14.10
N VAL A 134 -10.96 -14.25 13.86
CA VAL A 134 -9.70 -14.69 14.46
C VAL A 134 -9.76 -14.61 15.99
N ALA A 135 -10.26 -13.51 16.54
CA ALA A 135 -10.39 -13.32 17.99
C ALA A 135 -11.31 -14.36 18.62
N ILE A 136 -12.46 -14.65 18.01
CA ILE A 136 -13.40 -15.68 18.48
C ILE A 136 -12.76 -17.06 18.38
N ALA A 137 -12.09 -17.37 17.26
CA ALA A 137 -11.43 -18.65 17.06
C ALA A 137 -10.34 -18.91 18.12
N PHE A 138 -9.51 -17.89 18.43
CA PHE A 138 -8.50 -18.00 19.49
C PHE A 138 -9.11 -18.04 20.89
N TYR A 139 -10.20 -17.31 21.15
CA TYR A 139 -10.88 -17.34 22.44
C TYR A 139 -11.42 -18.74 22.73
N ILE A 140 -12.16 -19.35 21.78
CA ILE A 140 -12.71 -20.71 21.92
C ILE A 140 -11.59 -21.74 22.05
N LYS A 141 -10.49 -21.55 21.32
CA LYS A 141 -9.30 -22.40 21.40
C LYS A 141 -8.68 -22.42 22.81
N GLY A 142 -8.78 -21.32 23.57
CA GLY A 142 -8.31 -21.24 24.95
C GLY A 142 -9.12 -22.08 25.95
N PHE A 143 -10.38 -22.40 25.64
CA PHE A 143 -11.26 -23.23 26.48
C PHE A 143 -11.35 -24.69 26.01
N THR A 144 -10.73 -25.05 24.88
CA THR A 144 -10.84 -26.36 24.26
C THR A 144 -9.54 -27.17 24.46
N SER A 145 -9.65 -28.45 24.81
CA SER A 145 -8.50 -29.35 25.01
C SER A 145 -7.73 -29.61 23.70
N VAL A 146 -6.40 -29.66 23.80
CA VAL A 146 -5.45 -29.71 22.68
C VAL A 146 -5.60 -30.95 21.78
N ASP A 147 -6.17 -32.05 22.30
CA ASP A 147 -6.35 -33.32 21.57
C ASP A 147 -7.63 -33.40 20.71
N SER A 148 -8.47 -32.37 20.72
CA SER A 148 -9.72 -32.39 19.95
C SER A 148 -9.49 -31.98 18.49
N SER A 149 -10.15 -32.65 17.53
CA SER A 149 -10.20 -32.22 16.12
C SER A 149 -10.67 -30.77 15.94
N LEU A 150 -11.45 -30.26 16.89
CA LEU A 150 -11.87 -28.87 17.00
C LEU A 150 -10.69 -27.90 17.16
N TYR A 151 -9.59 -28.28 17.80
CA TYR A 151 -8.41 -27.44 17.98
C TYR A 151 -7.73 -27.14 16.62
N SER A 152 -7.61 -28.15 15.76
CA SER A 152 -7.08 -27.98 14.40
C SER A 152 -8.03 -27.19 13.50
N ILE A 153 -9.34 -27.44 13.58
CA ILE A 153 -10.35 -26.69 12.81
C ILE A 153 -10.34 -25.21 13.19
N LEU A 154 -10.28 -24.89 14.49
CA LEU A 154 -10.17 -23.51 14.98
C LEU A 154 -8.85 -22.85 14.53
N GLY A 155 -7.75 -23.61 14.49
CA GLY A 155 -6.49 -23.17 13.90
C GLY A 155 -6.64 -22.76 12.44
N ILE A 156 -7.26 -23.60 11.61
CA ILE A 156 -7.50 -23.35 10.18
C ILE A 156 -8.42 -22.12 10.00
N ILE A 157 -9.47 -21.98 10.83
CA ILE A 157 -10.36 -20.81 10.79
C ILE A 157 -9.59 -19.53 11.11
N SER A 158 -8.69 -19.54 12.10
CA SER A 158 -7.81 -18.40 12.39
C SER A 158 -6.90 -18.09 11.20
N VAL A 159 -6.33 -19.09 10.53
CA VAL A 159 -5.52 -18.89 9.31
C VAL A 159 -6.34 -18.23 8.21
N VAL A 160 -7.54 -18.74 7.92
CA VAL A 160 -8.44 -18.18 6.91
C VAL A 160 -8.84 -16.74 7.25
N GLY A 161 -9.11 -16.45 8.53
CA GLY A 161 -9.40 -15.10 9.00
C GLY A 161 -8.22 -14.14 8.82
N VAL A 162 -6.99 -14.60 9.10
CA VAL A 162 -5.76 -13.82 8.86
C VAL A 162 -5.55 -13.55 7.36
N VAL A 163 -5.78 -14.54 6.50
CA VAL A 163 -5.71 -14.36 5.04
C VAL A 163 -6.78 -13.37 4.55
N GLY A 164 -8.01 -13.48 5.06
CA GLY A 164 -9.11 -12.54 4.76
C GLY A 164 -8.79 -11.10 5.19
N MET A 165 -8.13 -10.93 6.33
CA MET A 165 -7.62 -9.65 6.80
C MET A 165 -6.55 -9.09 5.84
N VAL A 166 -5.59 -9.90 5.39
CA VAL A 166 -4.55 -9.49 4.42
C VAL A 166 -5.16 -9.03 3.10
N ILE A 167 -6.13 -9.78 2.57
CA ILE A 167 -6.82 -9.41 1.34
C ILE A 167 -7.54 -8.07 1.55
N SER A 168 -8.35 -7.96 2.60
CA SER A 168 -9.08 -6.73 2.91
C SER A 168 -8.15 -5.53 3.10
N PHE A 169 -7.01 -5.73 3.76
CA PHE A 169 -5.99 -4.71 3.95
C PHE A 169 -5.40 -4.25 2.62
N SER A 170 -5.00 -5.18 1.76
CA SER A 170 -4.44 -4.89 0.43
C SER A 170 -5.44 -4.10 -0.43
N LEU A 171 -6.74 -4.36 -0.30
CA LEU A 171 -7.78 -3.64 -1.02
C LEU A 171 -7.94 -2.16 -0.63
N GLY A 172 -7.34 -1.66 0.46
CA GLY A 172 -7.53 -0.25 0.83
C GLY A 172 -6.39 0.34 1.65
N LEU A 173 -6.18 -0.17 2.87
CA LEU A 173 -5.13 0.33 3.77
C LEU A 173 -3.71 0.09 3.25
N GLY A 174 -3.51 -0.80 2.28
CA GLY A 174 -2.25 -0.97 1.55
C GLY A 174 -1.88 0.26 0.70
N PRO A 175 -2.60 0.53 -0.40
CA PRO A 175 -2.23 1.55 -1.40
C PRO A 175 -2.65 2.99 -1.02
N ILE A 176 -3.74 3.16 -0.26
CA ILE A 176 -4.36 4.47 -0.05
C ILE A 176 -3.52 5.42 0.81
N PRO A 177 -2.84 4.99 1.89
CA PRO A 177 -1.98 5.90 2.65
C PRO A 177 -0.85 6.51 1.80
N TRP A 178 -0.24 5.71 0.91
CA TRP A 178 0.78 6.16 -0.03
C TRP A 178 0.23 7.12 -1.07
N LEU A 179 -0.96 6.82 -1.60
CA LEU A 179 -1.68 7.67 -2.54
C LEU A 179 -2.09 9.02 -1.94
N ILE A 180 -2.56 9.05 -0.69
CA ILE A 180 -2.89 10.30 0.00
C ILE A 180 -1.63 11.12 0.22
N MET A 181 -0.53 10.49 0.67
CA MET A 181 0.76 11.16 0.87
C MET A 181 1.32 11.77 -0.43
N SER A 182 1.10 11.14 -1.58
CA SER A 182 1.53 11.68 -2.88
C SER A 182 0.60 12.79 -3.41
N GLU A 183 -0.67 12.85 -2.97
CA GLU A 183 -1.63 13.88 -3.37
C GLU A 183 -1.60 15.14 -2.50
N VAL A 184 -1.15 15.07 -1.24
CA VAL A 184 -1.02 16.26 -0.37
C VAL A 184 -0.19 17.37 -1.02
N PRO A 185 0.94 17.10 -1.69
CA PRO A 185 1.68 18.14 -2.41
C PRO A 185 0.93 18.65 -3.65
N ILE A 186 0.27 17.78 -4.41
CA ILE A 186 -0.27 18.05 -5.76
C ILE A 186 -1.60 18.81 -5.72
N VAL A 187 -2.55 18.40 -4.86
CA VAL A 187 -3.89 19.02 -4.77
C VAL A 187 -3.80 20.49 -4.35
N TYR A 188 -2.79 20.86 -3.57
CA TYR A 188 -2.58 22.24 -3.15
C TYR A 188 -2.00 23.14 -4.25
N TYR A 189 -1.28 22.57 -5.24
CA TYR A 189 -0.84 23.34 -6.41
C TYR A 189 -1.99 23.72 -7.34
N PHE A 190 -3.07 22.94 -7.38
CA PHE A 190 -4.25 23.19 -8.21
C PHE A 190 -5.31 24.11 -7.57
N VAL A 191 -5.29 24.28 -6.25
CA VAL A 191 -6.25 25.16 -5.53
C VAL A 191 -5.68 26.56 -5.26
N THR A 192 -4.38 26.76 -5.53
CA THR A 192 -3.67 28.04 -5.28
C THR A 192 -3.35 28.81 -6.57
N PHE A 193 -3.77 28.29 -7.73
CA PHE A 193 -3.78 28.97 -9.03
C PHE A 193 -5.18 28.89 -9.62
#